data_AF-A0A376BUP9-F1
#
_entry.id   AF-A0A376BUP9-F1
#
_cell.length_a   1.000
_cell.length_b   1.000
_cell.length_c   1.000
_cell.angle_alpha   90.00
_cell.angle_beta   90.00
_cell.angle_gamma   90.00
#
_symmetry.space_group_name_H-M   'P 1'
#
loop_
_entity.id
_entity.type
_entity.pdbx_description
1 polymer ?
#
loop_
_entity_poly.entity_id
_entity_poly.type
_entity_poly.pdbx_seq_one_letter_code
_entity_poly.pdbx_strand_id
1 'polypeptide(L)'
;MAVDACGNPIEFIITAGNVNDIVVAPNLLAQLDLSHTDTVCADRGFDSDAFRELIRSEQCQANIPYKKNREHLNVNTDWYLYKIRHLVENALARLKHFRAVATRYDKLKRNYEATVSLACALVWFGLVWLKL
;
A
#
# COMPACT_ATOMS: atom_id res chain seq x y z
N MET A 1 -3.37 0.46 0.67
CA MET A 1 -2.55 0.59 1.88
C MET A 1 -1.14 0.89 1.44
N ALA A 2 -0.48 1.81 2.13
CA ALA A 2 0.93 2.12 1.96
C ALA A 2 1.70 1.66 3.21
N VAL A 3 2.97 1.30 3.02
CA VAL A 3 3.90 0.93 4.09
C VAL A 3 5.20 1.69 3.89
N ASP A 4 5.93 1.92 4.99
CA ASP A 4 7.29 2.45 4.92
C ASP A 4 8.30 1.40 4.40
N ALA A 5 9.57 1.82 4.26
CA ALA A 5 10.65 0.92 3.85
C ALA A 5 10.94 -0.23 4.83
N CYS A 6 10.40 -0.18 6.05
CA CYS A 6 10.51 -1.21 7.08
C CYS A 6 9.29 -2.15 7.10
N GLY A 7 8.28 -1.90 6.27
CA GLY A 7 7.06 -2.69 6.17
C GLY A 7 6.02 -2.37 7.25
N ASN A 8 6.11 -1.20 7.86
CA ASN A 8 5.12 -0.72 8.81
C ASN A 8 3.99 0.03 8.09
N PRO A 9 2.70 -0.24 8.39
CA PRO A 9 1.58 0.44 7.74
C PRO A 9 1.51 1.93 8.08
N ILE A 10 1.64 2.81 7.08
CA ILE A 10 1.60 4.26 7.28
C ILE A 10 0.21 4.85 6.99
N GLU A 11 -0.49 4.33 5.97
CA GLU A 11 -1.82 4.81 5.58
C GLU A 11 -2.62 3.74 4.84
N PHE A 12 -3.95 3.79 4.93
CA PHE A 12 -4.85 2.93 4.18
C PHE A 12 -6.19 3.61 3.87
N ILE A 13 -6.78 3.23 2.74
CA ILE A 13 -8.14 3.64 2.39
C ILE A 13 -9.00 2.38 2.24
N ILE A 14 -10.17 2.39 2.88
CA ILE A 14 -11.18 1.34 2.72
C ILE A 14 -12.12 1.69 1.58
N THR A 15 -12.22 0.77 0.61
CA THR A 15 -13.11 0.89 -0.55
C THR A 15 -14.07 -0.29 -0.67
N ALA A 16 -15.08 -0.12 -1.52
CA ALA A 16 -15.94 -1.22 -1.93
C ALA A 16 -15.15 -2.19 -2.82
N GLY A 17 -15.47 -3.49 -2.77
CA GLY A 17 -14.70 -4.54 -3.45
C GLY A 17 -14.74 -4.50 -4.98
N ASN A 18 -15.58 -3.66 -5.58
CA ASN A 18 -15.66 -3.44 -7.02
C ASN A 18 -14.80 -2.26 -7.51
N VAL A 19 -14.19 -1.50 -6.60
CA VAL A 19 -13.35 -0.35 -6.95
C VAL A 19 -11.95 -0.84 -7.28
N ASN A 20 -11.44 -0.48 -8.45
CA ASN A 20 -10.07 -0.79 -8.83
C ASN A 20 -9.08 0.07 -8.03
N ASP A 21 -8.03 -0.56 -7.49
CA ASP A 21 -7.03 0.10 -6.64
C ASP A 21 -6.39 1.31 -7.31
N ILE A 22 -6.21 1.31 -8.63
CA ILE A 22 -5.62 2.45 -9.36
C ILE A 22 -6.46 3.73 -9.28
N VAL A 23 -7.77 3.60 -9.08
CA VAL A 23 -8.68 4.75 -8.89
C VAL A 23 -8.47 5.39 -7.52
N VAL A 24 -8.04 4.60 -6.54
CA VAL A 24 -7.86 5.01 -5.14
C VAL A 24 -6.43 5.48 -4.88
N ALA A 25 -5.47 4.98 -5.66
CA ALA A 25 -4.04 5.23 -5.48
C ALA A 25 -3.68 6.72 -5.39
N PRO A 26 -4.23 7.63 -6.22
CA PRO A 26 -3.98 9.07 -6.09
C PRO A 26 -4.41 9.64 -4.74
N ASN A 27 -5.59 9.24 -4.25
CA ASN A 27 -6.10 9.69 -2.96
C ASN A 27 -5.26 9.17 -1.80
N LEU A 28 -4.75 7.93 -1.91
CA LEU A 28 -3.85 7.35 -0.93
C LEU A 28 -2.51 8.10 -0.92
N LEU A 29 -1.95 8.39 -2.10
CA LEU A 29 -0.68 9.11 -2.24
C LEU A 29 -0.77 10.52 -1.63
N ALA A 30 -1.89 11.22 -1.86
CA ALA A 30 -2.12 12.57 -1.33
C ALA A 30 -2.22 12.64 0.21
N GLN A 31 -2.39 11.51 0.89
CA GLN A 31 -2.40 11.44 2.36
C GLN A 31 -1.00 11.20 2.95
N LEU A 32 -0.01 10.88 2.11
CA LEU A 32 1.34 10.58 2.55
C LEU A 32 2.20 11.83 2.55
N ASP A 33 3.04 11.96 3.59
CA ASP A 33 4.16 12.88 3.55
C ASP A 33 5.33 12.23 2.80
N LEU A 34 5.60 12.72 1.59
CA LEU A 34 6.64 12.21 0.70
C LEU A 34 7.92 13.07 0.70
N SER A 35 8.00 14.08 1.58
CA SER A 35 9.14 15.02 1.64
C SER A 35 10.51 14.35 1.79
N HIS A 36 10.55 13.17 2.40
CA HIS A 36 11.75 12.36 2.61
C HIS A 36 11.69 11.01 1.89
N THR A 37 10.92 10.91 0.79
CA THR A 37 10.77 9.69 0.01
C THR A 37 11.45 9.84 -1.34
N ASP A 38 12.43 8.97 -1.62
CA ASP A 38 13.09 8.97 -2.94
C ASP A 38 12.28 8.22 -4.00
N THR A 39 11.59 7.13 -3.60
CA THR A 39 10.95 6.21 -4.55
C THR A 39 9.66 5.62 -3.99
N VAL A 40 8.61 5.66 -4.81
CA VAL A 40 7.33 4.99 -4.55
C VAL A 40 7.29 3.72 -5.38
N CYS A 41 7.22 2.57 -4.69
CA CYS A 41 7.08 1.26 -5.31
C CYS A 41 5.61 0.83 -5.31
N ALA A 42 5.11 0.33 -6.44
CA ALA A 42 3.77 -0.25 -6.52
C ALA A 42 3.73 -1.48 -7.42
N ASP A 43 2.70 -2.31 -7.22
CA ASP A 43 2.48 -3.49 -8.05
C ASP A 43 2.19 -3.11 -9.51
N ARG A 44 2.43 -4.05 -10.43
CA ARG A 44 2.10 -3.91 -11.86
C ARG A 44 0.63 -3.53 -12.11
N GLY A 45 -0.29 -3.91 -11.21
CA GLY A 45 -1.69 -3.47 -11.27
C GLY A 45 -1.87 -1.95 -11.33
N PHE A 46 -0.96 -1.20 -10.71
CA PHE A 46 -0.95 0.27 -10.64
C PHE A 46 -0.32 0.95 -11.87
N ASP A 47 0.04 0.19 -12.91
CA ASP A 47 0.57 0.77 -14.14
C ASP A 47 -0.46 1.71 -14.80
N SER A 48 -0.16 3.01 -14.72
CA SER A 48 -0.90 4.15 -15.27
C SER A 48 0.06 5.33 -15.44
N ASP A 49 0.07 5.95 -16.62
CA ASP A 49 0.96 7.06 -16.92
C ASP A 49 0.64 8.29 -16.05
N ALA A 50 -0.65 8.57 -15.83
CA ALA A 50 -1.11 9.63 -14.93
C ALA A 50 -0.67 9.40 -13.47
N PHE A 51 -0.67 8.16 -13.00
CA PHE A 51 -0.25 7.86 -11.63
C PHE A 51 1.27 8.01 -11.46
N ARG A 52 2.07 7.62 -12.47
CA ARG A 52 3.51 7.87 -12.48
C ARG A 52 3.83 9.36 -12.49
N GLU A 53 3.09 10.15 -13.27
CA GLU A 53 3.26 11.59 -13.33
C GLU A 53 2.92 12.27 -12.00
N LEU A 54 1.86 11.82 -11.33
CA LEU A 54 1.53 12.27 -9.97
C LEU A 54 2.64 11.97 -8.96
N ILE A 55 3.23 10.77 -8.99
CA ILE A 55 4.38 10.45 -8.12
C ILE A 55 5.57 11.37 -8.42
N ARG A 56 5.82 11.68 -9.70
CA ARG A 56 6.90 12.59 -10.09
C ARG A 56 6.64 14.04 -9.71
N SER A 57 5.39 14.49 -9.69
CA SER A 57 5.05 15.84 -9.21
C SER A 57 5.38 16.01 -7.73
N GLU A 58 5.29 14.93 -6.96
CA GLU A 58 5.75 14.85 -5.56
C GLU A 58 7.28 14.65 -5.42
N GLN A 59 8.05 14.94 -6.48
CA GLN A 59 9.52 14.78 -6.52
C GLN A 59 10.04 13.35 -6.27
N CYS A 60 9.17 12.33 -6.37
CA CYS A 60 9.52 10.94 -6.15
C CYS A 60 9.73 10.18 -7.47
N GLN A 61 10.54 9.12 -7.44
CA GLN A 61 10.62 8.17 -8.56
C GLN A 61 9.50 7.12 -8.46
N ALA A 62 8.83 6.86 -9.59
CA ALA A 62 7.79 5.83 -9.68
C ALA A 62 8.38 4.48 -10.12
N ASN A 63 8.67 3.58 -9.17
CA ASN A 63 9.11 2.23 -9.46
C ASN A 63 7.91 1.27 -9.56
N ILE A 64 7.25 1.31 -10.72
CA ILE A 64 6.08 0.48 -11.03
C ILE A 64 6.41 -0.29 -12.32
N PRO A 65 6.30 -1.62 -12.36
CA PRO A 65 6.48 -2.35 -13.60
C PRO A 65 5.32 -2.09 -14.57
N TYR A 66 5.63 -1.94 -15.85
CA TYR A 66 4.64 -1.88 -16.91
C TYR A 66 3.88 -3.20 -17.06
N LYS A 67 2.61 -3.11 -17.46
CA LYS A 67 1.77 -4.27 -17.80
C LYS A 67 2.35 -5.04 -18.99
N LYS A 68 1.95 -6.31 -19.14
CA LYS A 68 2.48 -7.25 -20.15
C LYS A 68 2.45 -6.68 -21.59
N ASN A 69 1.44 -5.88 -21.92
CA ASN A 69 1.31 -5.23 -23.23
C ASN A 69 2.36 -4.12 -23.49
N ARG A 70 3.00 -3.60 -22.44
CA ARG A 70 4.01 -2.53 -22.48
C ARG A 70 5.30 -2.93 -21.76
N GLU A 71 5.53 -4.22 -21.59
CA GLU A 71 6.65 -4.75 -20.79
C GLU A 71 8.03 -4.34 -21.32
N HIS A 72 8.14 -4.07 -22.62
CA HIS A 72 9.36 -3.55 -23.25
C HIS A 72 9.81 -2.18 -22.68
N LEU A 73 8.93 -1.45 -21.99
CA LEU A 73 9.26 -0.17 -21.33
C LEU A 73 9.90 -0.35 -19.95
N ASN A 74 10.00 -1.58 -19.42
CA ASN A 74 10.62 -1.87 -18.12
C ASN A 74 12.16 -1.73 -18.09
N VAL A 75 12.76 -0.99 -19.02
CA VAL A 75 14.21 -0.81 -19.12
C VAL A 75 14.80 -0.17 -17.86
N ASN A 76 14.05 0.77 -17.27
CA ASN A 76 14.47 1.53 -16.09
C ASN A 76 13.78 1.08 -14.79
N THR A 77 13.06 -0.06 -14.82
CA THR A 77 12.39 -0.58 -13.61
C THR A 77 13.42 -1.26 -12.73
N ASP A 78 13.57 -0.78 -11.49
CA ASP A 78 14.45 -1.41 -10.51
C ASP A 78 13.75 -2.64 -9.92
N TRP A 79 14.20 -3.82 -10.37
CA TRP A 79 13.68 -5.10 -9.91
C TRP A 79 14.06 -5.46 -8.48
N TYR A 80 15.13 -4.89 -7.93
CA TYR A 80 15.48 -5.06 -6.53
C TYR A 80 14.49 -4.30 -5.66
N LEU A 81 14.23 -3.02 -5.97
CA LEU A 81 13.20 -2.24 -5.30
C LEU A 81 11.80 -2.85 -5.50
N TYR A 82 11.50 -3.41 -6.67
CA TYR A 82 10.23 -4.09 -6.89
C TYR A 82 10.03 -5.30 -5.98
N LYS A 83 11.10 -6.03 -5.63
CA LYS A 83 11.00 -7.15 -4.68
C LYS A 83 10.53 -6.68 -3.31
N ILE A 84 10.79 -5.43 -2.91
CA ILE A 84 10.38 -4.85 -1.62
C ILE A 84 8.85 -4.77 -1.47
N ARG A 85 8.07 -4.92 -2.56
CA ARG A 85 6.59 -5.02 -2.50
C ARG A 85 6.07 -6.08 -1.51
N HIS A 86 6.86 -7.12 -1.22
CA HIS A 86 6.52 -8.14 -0.23
C HIS A 86 6.28 -7.55 1.18
N LEU A 87 6.83 -6.37 1.50
CA LEU A 87 6.59 -5.70 2.77
C LEU A 87 5.11 -5.30 2.94
N VAL A 88 4.47 -4.79 1.88
CA VAL A 88 3.02 -4.49 1.90
C VAL A 88 2.22 -5.78 2.08
N GLU A 89 2.59 -6.85 1.37
CA GLU A 89 1.93 -8.15 1.47
C GLU A 89 2.05 -8.73 2.88
N ASN A 90 3.23 -8.62 3.50
CA ASN A 90 3.49 -9.02 4.88
C ASN A 90 2.66 -8.20 5.88
N ALA A 91 2.57 -6.89 5.69
CA ALA A 91 1.72 -6.03 6.52
C ALA A 91 0.24 -6.45 6.41
N LEU A 92 -0.27 -6.69 5.20
CA LEU A 92 -1.64 -7.19 5.00
C LEU A 92 -1.84 -8.57 5.63
N ALA A 93 -0.85 -9.47 5.53
CA ALA A 93 -0.89 -10.78 6.16
C ALA A 93 -0.98 -10.65 7.69
N ARG A 94 -0.20 -9.74 8.29
CA ARG A 94 -0.25 -9.44 9.73
C ARG A 94 -1.62 -8.91 10.14
N LEU A 95 -2.22 -8.02 9.35
CA LEU A 95 -3.58 -7.52 9.61
C LEU A 95 -4.63 -8.63 9.56
N LYS A 96 -4.44 -9.67 8.73
CA LYS A 96 -5.35 -10.82 8.67
C LYS A 96 -5.29 -11.74 9.89
N HIS A 97 -4.28 -11.63 10.76
CA HIS A 97 -4.29 -12.34 12.04
C HIS A 97 -5.36 -11.82 13.00
N PHE A 98 -5.75 -10.55 12.85
CA PHE A 98 -6.86 -9.99 13.61
C PHE A 98 -8.17 -10.49 13.01
N ARG A 99 -8.82 -11.42 13.71
CA ARG A 99 -10.08 -12.03 13.26
C ARG A 99 -11.12 -10.97 12.87
N ALA A 100 -11.23 -9.88 13.61
CA ALA A 100 -12.17 -8.80 13.33
C ALA A 100 -11.92 -8.09 11.98
N VAL A 101 -10.66 -7.94 11.59
CA VAL A 101 -10.27 -7.40 10.27
C VAL A 101 -10.55 -8.44 9.19
N ALA A 102 -10.11 -9.68 9.40
CA ALA A 102 -10.21 -10.75 8.40
C ALA A 102 -11.66 -11.06 8.00
N THR A 103 -12.58 -11.16 8.97
CA THR A 103 -13.99 -11.47 8.71
C THR A 103 -14.85 -10.23 8.44
N ARG A 104 -14.29 -9.01 8.59
CA ARG A 104 -15.04 -7.75 8.51
C ARG A 104 -16.30 -7.76 9.39
N TYR A 105 -16.13 -7.97 10.70
CA TYR A 105 -17.28 -8.05 11.63
C TYR A 105 -18.12 -6.76 11.67
N ASP A 106 -17.47 -5.61 11.47
CA ASP A 106 -18.12 -4.31 11.50
C ASP A 106 -18.97 -4.06 10.24
N LYS A 107 -20.27 -3.83 10.45
CA LYS A 107 -21.22 -3.53 9.36
C LYS A 107 -21.07 -2.12 8.80
N LEU A 108 -20.62 -1.17 9.62
CA LEU A 108 -20.44 0.23 9.22
C LEU A 108 -18.98 0.49 8.84
N LYS A 109 -18.77 1.16 7.71
CA LYS A 109 -17.44 1.53 7.19
C LYS A 109 -16.58 2.19 8.25
N ARG A 110 -17.12 3.19 8.97
CA ARG A 110 -16.40 3.93 10.02
C ARG A 110 -15.88 3.03 11.15
N ASN A 111 -16.65 2.02 11.54
CA ASN A 111 -16.27 1.11 12.62
C ASN A 111 -15.19 0.16 12.12
N TYR A 112 -15.35 -0.34 10.89
CA TYR A 112 -14.33 -1.19 10.27
C TYR A 112 -13.02 -0.44 10.06
N GLU A 113 -13.08 0.82 9.64
CA GLU A 113 -11.90 1.71 9.55
C GLU A 113 -11.22 1.85 10.90
N ALA A 114 -11.95 2.12 11.98
CA ALA A 114 -11.38 2.20 13.33
C ALA A 114 -10.72 0.87 13.77
N THR A 115 -11.35 -0.28 13.47
CA THR A 115 -10.79 -1.62 13.75
C THR A 115 -9.49 -1.85 12.97
N VAL A 116 -9.43 -1.46 11.69
CA VAL A 116 -8.22 -1.57 10.86
C VAL A 116 -7.13 -0.60 11.36
N SER A 117 -7.48 0.64 11.70
CA SER A 117 -6.53 1.62 12.29
C SER A 117 -5.91 1.08 13.57
N LEU A 118 -6.71 0.49 14.46
CA LEU A 118 -6.21 -0.13 15.68
C LEU A 118 -5.26 -1.30 15.37
N ALA A 119 -5.63 -2.17 14.44
CA ALA A 119 -4.78 -3.28 14.01
C ALA A 119 -3.45 -2.79 13.40
N CYS A 120 -3.47 -1.75 12.56
CA CYS A 120 -2.28 -1.10 12.02
C CYS A 120 -1.37 -0.56 13.13
N ALA A 121 -1.94 0.14 14.13
CA ALA A 121 -1.18 0.64 15.27
C ALA A 121 -0.51 -0.49 16.07
N LEU A 122 -1.23 -1.59 16.34
CA LEU A 122 -0.68 -2.75 17.04
C LEU A 122 0.45 -3.44 16.25
N VAL A 123 0.31 -3.51 14.92
CA VAL A 123 1.35 -3.99 14.01
C VAL A 123 2.59 -3.09 14.07
N TRP A 124 2.39 -1.77 14.07
CA TRP A 124 3.46 -0.76 14.14
C TRP A 124 4.24 -0.85 15.46
N PHE A 125 3.56 -0.96 16.60
CA PHE A 125 4.20 -1.09 17.92
C PHE A 125 4.87 -2.46 18.14
N GLY A 126 4.77 -3.40 17.19
CA GLY A 126 5.34 -4.74 17.35
C GLY A 126 4.62 -5.59 18.40
N LEU A 127 3.43 -5.17 18.86
CA LEU A 127 2.68 -5.85 19.93
C LEU A 127 2.09 -7.21 19.49
N VAL A 128 2.14 -7.52 18.20
CA VAL A 128 1.73 -8.82 17.63
C VAL A 128 2.74 -9.94 17.93
N TRP A 129 3.93 -9.62 18.46
CA TRP A 129 4.95 -10.62 18.85
C TRP A 129 4.81 -11.13 20.29
N LEU A 130 3.95 -10.52 21.12
CA LEU A 130 3.62 -11.06 22.44
C LEU A 130 2.60 -12.19 22.23
N LYS A 131 3.13 -13.41 22.04
CA LYS A 131 2.35 -14.64 22.13
C LYS A 131 1.57 -14.64 23.45
N LEU A 132 0.23 -14.57 23.35
CA LEU A 132 -0.66 -15.24 24.29
C LEU A 132 -0.52 -16.75 24.10
#